data_AF-E9EGI9-F1
#
_entry.id   AF-E9EGI9-F1
#
_cell.length_a   1.000
_cell.length_b   1.000
_cell.length_c   1.000
_cell.angle_alpha   90.00
_cell.angle_beta   90.00
_cell.angle_gamma   90.00
#
_symmetry.space_group_name_H-M   'P 1'
#
loop_
_entity.id
_entity.type
_entity.pdbx_description
1 polymer ?
#
loop_
_entity_poly.entity_id
_entity_poly.type
_entity_poly.pdbx_seq_one_letter_code
_entity_poly.pdbx_strand_id
1 'polypeptide(L)'
;MELANLPTELLLHIAKALDRDGDIYALCRASRGFHNLAIRHLYRHNATAPDIERSAILWAAKHGQVSTAEQALLAGVDVNAPQGQPGTLPLVEATRFGNANMARLLLDKGADPNVLHGKAGTVLHTAAAQWDMGTAAALLEHGADVHAQRLDNGETPLHTAINSGAIMTGGATEMLGLLLDHGAGVADADFVGATPLHCAAACGNIAAIHVLLDRGADAILSSRGTHRETPLHAAVRVRNEAAAKVLMQRGADVEAPDARGKTVFWHAIKFGCPAILEMLLDKGGDASPRHPNGSLPLVQAARKGHVAVVKVLLAHGGSDIEADPELGESAMLAAVAKGHSGVVQALLDAGVYICTRDSVGNTLLVQAAFRGHDDVIDVLMRNGVAAAYCREWPARAGRPL
;
A
#
# COMPACT_ATOMS: atom_id res chain seq x y z
N MET A 1 53.73 -2.89 20.67
CA MET A 1 53.83 -1.61 21.39
C MET A 1 52.45 -1.00 21.38
N GLU A 2 51.78 -0.93 22.53
CA GLU A 2 50.50 -0.24 22.61
C GLU A 2 50.70 1.23 22.24
N LEU A 3 49.86 1.74 21.34
CA LEU A 3 49.93 3.13 20.86
C LEU A 3 49.80 4.15 22.00
N ALA A 4 49.31 3.73 23.17
CA ALA A 4 49.15 4.54 24.37
C ALA A 4 50.47 5.08 24.97
N ASN A 5 51.63 4.46 24.66
CA ASN A 5 52.92 4.84 25.24
C ASN A 5 53.81 5.69 24.31
N LEU A 6 53.29 6.16 23.18
CA LEU A 6 54.05 7.01 22.26
C LEU A 6 53.99 8.49 22.66
N PRO A 7 55.06 9.27 22.42
CA PRO A 7 55.05 10.71 22.67
C PRO A 7 54.02 11.44 21.78
N THR A 8 53.41 12.50 22.33
CA THR A 8 52.31 13.25 21.71
C THR A 8 52.63 13.78 20.31
N GLU A 9 53.87 14.17 20.07
CA GLU A 9 54.34 14.68 18.77
C GLU A 9 54.38 13.59 17.69
N LEU A 10 54.78 12.37 18.08
CA LEU A 10 54.84 11.20 17.20
C LEU A 10 53.43 10.72 16.88
N LEU A 11 52.54 10.71 17.87
CA LEU A 11 51.11 10.47 17.67
C LEU A 11 50.48 11.52 16.74
N LEU A 12 50.88 12.79 16.84
CA LEU A 12 50.42 13.86 15.95
C LEU A 12 50.95 13.71 14.51
N HIS A 13 52.18 13.21 14.33
CA HIS A 13 52.72 12.90 13.01
C HIS A 13 52.07 11.68 12.37
N ILE A 14 51.86 10.60 13.13
CA ILE A 14 51.11 9.42 12.67
C ILE A 14 49.69 9.83 12.29
N ALA A 15 49.03 10.62 13.15
CA ALA A 15 47.75 11.23 12.86
C ALA A 15 47.73 12.00 11.53
N LYS A 16 48.67 12.94 11.33
CA LYS A 16 48.78 13.72 10.09
C LYS A 16 49.11 12.88 8.86
N ALA A 17 49.83 11.77 9.03
CA ALA A 17 50.13 10.84 7.94
C ALA A 17 48.88 10.03 7.56
N LEU A 18 48.18 9.46 8.55
CA LEU A 18 46.91 8.75 8.32
C LEU A 18 45.83 9.65 7.75
N ASP A 19 45.80 10.94 8.13
CA ASP A 19 44.94 11.98 7.56
C ASP A 19 45.26 12.25 6.08
N ARG A 20 46.54 12.35 5.72
CA ARG A 20 46.98 12.48 4.32
C ARG A 20 46.60 11.26 3.47
N ASP A 21 46.68 10.07 4.05
CA ASP A 21 46.39 8.82 3.34
C ASP A 21 44.89 8.48 3.31
N GLY A 22 44.08 9.15 4.15
CA GLY A 22 42.63 8.96 4.25
C GLY A 22 42.20 7.64 4.89
N ASP A 23 43.08 6.97 5.65
CA ASP A 23 42.81 5.66 6.27
C ASP A 23 42.17 5.81 7.66
N ILE A 24 40.84 5.91 7.67
CA ILE A 24 40.03 5.96 8.91
C ILE A 24 39.95 4.63 9.64
N TYR A 25 40.22 3.51 8.98
CA TYR A 25 40.25 2.19 9.62
C TYR A 25 41.44 2.06 10.57
N ALA A 26 42.58 2.65 10.20
CA ALA A 26 43.74 2.78 11.08
C ALA A 26 43.50 3.85 12.17
N LEU A 27 42.87 4.97 11.80
CA LEU A 27 42.60 6.11 12.70
C LEU A 27 41.58 5.77 13.81
N CYS A 28 40.53 5.01 13.50
CA CYS A 28 39.54 4.54 14.48
C CYS A 28 40.04 3.37 15.34
N ARG A 29 41.01 2.57 14.86
CA ARG A 29 41.69 1.57 15.71
C ARG A 29 42.70 2.21 16.66
N ALA A 30 43.33 3.29 16.23
CA ALA A 30 44.23 4.09 17.04
C ALA A 30 43.50 4.78 18.21
N SER A 31 42.25 5.22 18.02
CA SER A 31 41.50 6.03 19.00
C SER A 31 41.35 5.43 20.41
N ARG A 32 41.41 4.10 20.59
CA ARG A 32 41.32 3.43 21.91
C ARG A 32 42.46 3.79 22.87
N GLY A 33 43.55 4.41 22.41
CA GLY A 33 44.69 4.78 23.25
C GLY A 33 45.31 6.17 23.01
N PHE A 34 44.66 7.07 22.28
CA PHE A 34 45.27 8.34 21.83
C PHE A 34 44.82 9.57 22.62
N HIS A 35 45.74 10.54 22.76
CA HIS A 35 45.52 11.82 23.44
C HIS A 35 44.45 12.71 22.76
N ASN A 36 43.63 13.37 23.57
CA ASN A 36 42.53 14.28 23.20
C ASN A 36 42.89 15.36 22.15
N LEU A 37 44.12 15.87 22.13
CA LEU A 37 44.53 16.97 21.24
C LEU A 37 44.72 16.54 19.77
N ALA A 38 45.29 15.36 19.53
CA ALA A 38 45.49 14.83 18.17
C ALA A 38 44.16 14.39 17.55
N ILE A 39 43.31 13.76 18.38
CA ILE A 39 41.90 13.45 18.08
C ILE A 39 41.20 14.74 17.61
N ARG A 40 41.21 15.80 18.43
CA ARG A 40 40.51 17.05 18.11
C ARG A 40 40.88 17.67 16.77
N HIS A 41 42.17 17.67 16.41
CA HIS A 41 42.63 18.27 15.16
C HIS A 41 42.26 17.42 13.93
N LEU A 42 42.25 16.09 14.06
CA LEU A 42 41.90 15.15 12.99
C LEU A 42 40.39 15.11 12.73
N TYR A 43 39.59 15.03 13.78
CA TYR A 43 38.13 15.01 13.65
C TYR A 43 37.58 16.34 13.09
N ARG A 44 38.21 17.49 13.39
CA ARG A 44 37.88 18.77 12.75
C ARG A 44 38.21 18.82 11.26
N HIS A 45 39.34 18.25 10.85
CA HIS A 45 39.75 18.23 9.44
C HIS A 45 38.91 17.24 8.60
N ASN A 46 38.42 16.16 9.21
CA ASN A 46 37.55 15.17 8.57
C ASN A 46 36.07 15.56 8.50
N ALA A 47 35.63 16.65 9.15
CA ALA A 47 34.27 17.17 9.01
C ALA A 47 33.95 17.60 7.56
N THR A 48 34.98 17.92 6.78
CA THR A 48 34.89 18.35 5.37
C THR A 48 35.30 17.26 4.38
N ALA A 49 35.49 16.02 4.83
CA ALA A 49 35.98 14.96 3.96
C ALA A 49 34.91 14.51 2.95
N PRO A 50 35.28 14.23 1.69
CA PRO A 50 34.33 14.04 0.59
C PRO A 50 33.63 12.67 0.54
N ASP A 51 33.94 11.73 1.43
CA ASP A 51 33.43 10.34 1.37
C ASP A 51 32.98 9.82 2.75
N ILE A 52 32.02 8.90 2.79
CA ILE A 52 31.46 8.27 4.01
C ILE A 52 32.55 7.51 4.76
N GLU A 53 33.45 6.83 4.04
CA GLU A 53 34.61 6.17 4.62
C GLU A 53 35.64 7.17 5.15
N ARG A 54 35.54 8.44 4.74
CA ARG A 54 36.42 9.54 5.16
C ARG A 54 35.85 10.42 6.28
N SER A 55 34.56 10.35 6.57
CA SER A 55 33.98 11.01 7.75
C SER A 55 33.92 10.04 8.91
N ALA A 56 34.69 10.33 9.96
CA ALA A 56 34.74 9.46 11.14
C ALA A 56 33.41 9.41 11.90
N ILE A 57 32.61 10.49 11.87
CA ILE A 57 31.28 10.50 12.48
C ILE A 57 30.25 9.74 11.63
N LEU A 58 30.34 9.79 10.29
CA LEU A 58 29.48 8.96 9.43
C LEU A 58 29.82 7.48 9.54
N TRP A 59 31.10 7.13 9.57
CA TRP A 59 31.53 5.76 9.82
C TRP A 59 31.07 5.27 11.19
N ALA A 60 31.25 6.09 12.23
CA ALA A 60 30.75 5.77 13.56
C ALA A 60 29.22 5.59 13.56
N ALA A 61 28.50 6.47 12.87
CA ALA A 61 27.05 6.43 12.74
C ALA A 61 26.56 5.14 12.07
N LYS A 62 27.22 4.72 10.98
CA LYS A 62 26.94 3.49 10.23
C LYS A 62 27.21 2.22 11.05
N HIS A 63 28.28 2.20 11.84
CA HIS A 63 28.72 1.03 12.59
C HIS A 63 28.32 1.02 14.08
N GLY A 64 27.54 2.01 14.53
CA GLY A 64 27.08 2.10 15.92
C GLY A 64 28.20 2.37 16.94
N GLN A 65 29.31 2.99 16.53
CA GLN A 65 30.49 3.20 17.39
C GLN A 65 30.35 4.46 18.25
N VAL A 66 29.56 4.37 19.32
CA VAL A 66 29.17 5.51 20.19
C VAL A 66 30.38 6.30 20.70
N SER A 67 31.43 5.62 21.19
CA SER A 67 32.63 6.29 21.72
C SER A 67 33.36 7.12 20.66
N THR A 68 33.44 6.62 19.42
CA THR A 68 34.08 7.33 18.31
C THR A 68 33.27 8.56 17.91
N ALA A 69 31.95 8.44 17.86
CA ALA A 69 31.06 9.58 17.59
C ALA A 69 31.16 10.65 18.68
N GLU A 70 31.20 10.27 19.95
CA GLU A 70 31.35 11.21 21.07
C GLU A 70 32.66 12.00 20.99
N GLN A 71 33.77 11.32 20.68
CA GLN A 71 35.07 11.98 20.48
C GLN A 71 35.05 12.94 19.27
N ALA A 72 34.37 12.57 18.19
CA ALA A 72 34.20 13.44 17.04
C ALA A 72 33.39 14.71 17.40
N LEU A 73 32.31 14.57 18.16
CA LEU A 73 31.49 15.70 18.60
C LEU A 73 32.24 16.59 19.59
N LEU A 74 33.03 16.02 20.52
CA LEU A 74 33.91 16.78 21.42
C LEU A 74 35.03 17.53 20.69
N ALA A 75 35.37 17.12 19.46
CA ALA A 75 36.26 17.87 18.59
C ALA A 75 35.61 19.12 17.97
N GLY A 76 34.29 19.29 18.12
CA GLY A 76 33.53 20.40 17.53
C GLY A 76 33.08 20.13 16.10
N VAL A 77 32.90 18.86 15.73
CA VAL A 77 32.16 18.49 14.51
C VAL A 77 30.70 18.88 14.72
N ASP A 78 30.15 19.66 13.79
CA ASP A 78 28.72 19.99 13.79
C ASP A 78 27.91 18.75 13.41
N VAL A 79 26.98 18.37 14.28
CA VAL A 79 26.11 17.20 14.14
C VAL A 79 25.07 17.39 13.03
N ASN A 80 24.73 18.64 12.70
CA ASN A 80 23.74 19.00 11.68
C ASN A 80 24.37 19.42 10.35
N ALA A 81 25.71 19.46 10.27
CA ALA A 81 26.38 19.74 9.01
C ALA A 81 26.33 18.49 8.11
N PRO A 82 25.90 18.61 6.84
CA PRO A 82 25.98 17.50 5.90
C PRO A 82 27.44 17.14 5.61
N GLN A 83 27.75 15.85 5.63
CA GLN A 83 29.11 15.32 5.47
C GLN A 83 29.20 14.32 4.32
N GLY A 84 30.38 14.22 3.70
CA GLY A 84 30.59 13.38 2.52
C GLY A 84 29.82 13.87 1.28
N GLN A 85 30.04 13.24 0.13
CA GLN A 85 29.23 13.41 -1.08
C GLN A 85 28.23 12.23 -1.14
N PRO A 86 26.90 12.47 -1.20
CA PRO A 86 26.21 13.71 -1.61
C PRO A 86 25.70 14.61 -0.47
N GLY A 87 26.33 14.63 0.70
CA GLY A 87 25.91 15.44 1.85
C GLY A 87 24.95 14.67 2.77
N THR A 88 25.49 13.70 3.51
CA THR A 88 24.74 12.84 4.44
C THR A 88 24.88 13.33 5.87
N LEU A 89 23.79 13.35 6.62
CA LEU A 89 23.79 13.69 8.04
C LEU A 89 24.11 12.46 8.90
N PRO A 90 24.89 12.59 9.98
CA PRO A 90 25.16 11.48 10.89
C PRO A 90 23.90 10.78 11.42
N LEU A 91 22.85 11.55 11.77
CA LEU A 91 21.59 11.00 12.27
C LEU A 91 20.87 10.16 11.20
N VAL A 92 20.93 10.59 9.95
CA VAL A 92 20.35 9.87 8.82
C VAL A 92 21.01 8.50 8.65
N GLU A 93 22.34 8.45 8.74
CA GLU A 93 23.07 7.19 8.59
C GLU A 93 22.85 6.28 9.81
N ALA A 94 22.84 6.80 11.03
CA ALA A 94 22.52 6.03 12.23
C ALA A 94 21.12 5.40 12.13
N THR A 95 20.13 6.16 11.65
CA THR A 95 18.75 5.69 11.44
C THR A 95 18.67 4.65 10.32
N ARG A 96 19.39 4.86 9.22
CA ARG A 96 19.40 3.93 8.07
C ARG A 96 19.86 2.53 8.48
N PHE A 97 20.83 2.43 9.37
CA PHE A 97 21.41 1.17 9.85
C PHE A 97 20.79 0.64 11.15
N GLY A 98 19.75 1.30 11.68
CA GLY A 98 19.05 0.86 12.88
C GLY A 98 19.89 0.96 14.17
N ASN A 99 20.83 1.91 14.23
CA ASN A 99 21.72 2.07 15.37
C ASN A 99 21.09 2.97 16.44
N ALA A 100 20.09 2.46 17.17
CA ALA A 100 19.31 3.23 18.15
C ALA A 100 20.16 3.97 19.21
N ASN A 101 21.17 3.32 19.78
CA ASN A 101 22.07 3.96 20.77
C ASN A 101 22.86 5.12 20.17
N MET A 102 23.23 5.01 18.89
CA MET A 102 23.93 6.07 18.18
C MET A 102 22.98 7.21 17.82
N ALA A 103 21.77 6.90 17.33
CA ALA A 103 20.76 7.90 17.07
C ALA A 103 20.44 8.72 18.33
N ARG A 104 20.27 8.05 19.48
CA ARG A 104 20.07 8.71 20.78
C ARG A 104 21.24 9.63 21.15
N LEU A 105 22.49 9.16 21.04
CA LEU A 105 23.66 10.02 21.28
C LEU A 105 23.65 11.28 20.40
N LEU A 106 23.35 11.13 19.11
CA LEU A 106 23.35 12.26 18.18
C LEU A 106 22.25 13.27 18.53
N LEU A 107 21.06 12.79 18.91
CA LEU A 107 19.94 13.60 19.35
C LEU A 107 20.22 14.32 20.68
N ASP A 108 20.80 13.63 21.67
CA ASP A 108 21.25 14.23 22.94
C ASP A 108 22.26 15.38 22.72
N LYS A 109 22.97 15.35 21.59
CA LYS A 109 23.97 16.34 21.18
C LYS A 109 23.40 17.42 20.25
N GLY A 110 22.09 17.45 20.06
CA GLY A 110 21.39 18.49 19.31
C GLY A 110 21.22 18.23 17.81
N ALA A 111 21.27 16.97 17.37
CA ALA A 111 20.86 16.61 16.02
C ALA A 111 19.38 16.94 15.79
N ASP A 112 19.04 17.56 14.66
CA ASP A 112 17.65 17.83 14.30
C ASP A 112 16.91 16.52 13.98
N PRO A 113 15.86 16.15 14.75
CA PRO A 113 15.11 14.92 14.53
C PRO A 113 14.23 14.95 13.27
N ASN A 114 14.04 16.11 12.65
CA ASN A 114 13.12 16.30 11.50
C ASN A 114 13.84 16.29 10.15
N VAL A 115 15.10 15.84 10.13
CA VAL A 115 15.90 15.77 8.91
C VAL A 115 15.34 14.77 7.89
N LEU A 116 15.44 15.13 6.62
CA LEU A 116 14.95 14.32 5.50
C LEU A 116 15.92 13.17 5.17
N HIS A 117 15.35 12.02 4.83
CA HIS A 117 16.06 10.83 4.35
C HIS A 117 15.26 10.08 3.28
N GLY A 118 15.98 9.60 2.25
CA GLY A 118 15.45 8.67 1.26
C GLY A 118 14.43 9.32 0.33
N LYS A 119 13.32 8.63 0.07
CA LYS A 119 12.21 9.05 -0.82
C LYS A 119 11.43 10.26 -0.26
N ALA A 120 12.11 11.31 0.19
CA ALA A 120 11.51 12.54 0.67
C ALA A 120 10.68 12.44 1.98
N GLY A 121 10.97 11.47 2.85
CA GLY A 121 10.42 11.42 4.21
C GLY A 121 11.44 11.88 5.26
N THR A 122 11.03 12.04 6.51
CA THR A 122 11.95 12.29 7.64
C THR A 122 12.65 11.01 8.12
N VAL A 123 13.65 11.14 8.98
CA VAL A 123 14.26 9.99 9.67
C VAL A 123 13.23 9.17 10.47
N LEU A 124 12.18 9.80 11.01
CA LEU A 124 11.09 9.08 11.68
C LEU A 124 10.32 8.16 10.72
N HIS A 125 10.10 8.56 9.45
CA HIS A 125 9.53 7.66 8.44
C HIS A 125 10.43 6.46 8.16
N THR A 126 11.74 6.66 8.20
CA THR A 126 12.71 5.57 7.98
C THR A 126 12.66 4.58 9.15
N ALA A 127 12.68 5.08 10.39
CA ALA A 127 12.55 4.25 11.58
C ALA A 127 11.20 3.50 11.59
N ALA A 128 10.11 4.17 11.22
CA ALA A 128 8.78 3.57 11.06
C ALA A 128 8.74 2.48 9.97
N ALA A 129 9.41 2.68 8.83
CA ALA A 129 9.48 1.70 7.74
C ALA A 129 10.29 0.44 8.12
N GLN A 130 11.31 0.60 8.96
CA GLN A 130 12.16 -0.50 9.45
C GLN A 130 11.62 -1.17 10.72
N TRP A 131 10.60 -0.57 11.35
CA TRP A 131 10.14 -0.86 12.71
C TRP A 131 11.25 -0.86 13.76
N ASP A 132 12.20 0.06 13.62
CA ASP A 132 13.22 0.27 14.65
C ASP A 132 12.60 1.07 15.81
N MET A 133 12.05 0.33 16.78
CA MET A 133 11.44 0.89 17.99
C MET A 133 12.41 1.76 18.78
N GLY A 134 13.69 1.39 18.84
CA GLY A 134 14.69 2.11 19.62
C GLY A 134 14.98 3.49 19.00
N THR A 135 15.20 3.52 17.69
CA THR A 135 15.42 4.79 16.98
C THR A 135 14.15 5.64 16.92
N ALA A 136 12.98 5.04 16.67
CA ALA A 136 11.71 5.78 16.66
C ALA A 136 11.41 6.41 18.01
N ALA A 137 11.58 5.67 19.11
CA ALA A 137 11.39 6.22 20.46
C ALA A 137 12.35 7.37 20.74
N ALA A 138 13.64 7.20 20.43
CA ALA A 138 14.62 8.27 20.61
C ALA A 138 14.27 9.53 19.82
N LEU A 139 13.83 9.38 18.56
CA LEU A 139 13.40 10.49 17.71
C LEU A 139 12.19 11.23 18.29
N LEU A 140 11.16 10.49 18.72
CA LEU A 140 9.94 11.06 19.31
C LEU A 140 10.22 11.76 20.65
N GLU A 141 11.04 11.16 21.51
CA GLU A 141 11.52 11.76 22.78
C GLU A 141 12.23 13.10 22.56
N HIS A 142 12.86 13.29 21.40
CA HIS A 142 13.60 14.51 21.03
C HIS A 142 12.80 15.48 20.16
N GLY A 143 11.49 15.27 19.99
CA GLY A 143 10.62 16.20 19.27
C GLY A 143 10.59 16.00 17.75
N ALA A 144 10.78 14.78 17.27
CA ALA A 144 10.41 14.43 15.90
C ALA A 144 8.92 14.69 15.67
N ASP A 145 8.59 15.34 14.56
CA ASP A 145 7.21 15.59 14.15
C ASP A 145 6.56 14.27 13.70
N VAL A 146 5.66 13.78 14.55
CA VAL A 146 4.87 12.57 14.30
C VAL A 146 3.85 12.74 13.18
N HIS A 147 3.53 13.99 12.79
CA HIS A 147 2.63 14.33 11.69
C HIS A 147 3.37 14.71 10.40
N ALA A 148 4.71 14.65 10.40
CA ALA A 148 5.49 15.01 9.23
C ALA A 148 4.99 14.28 7.99
N GLN A 149 4.74 14.99 6.89
CA GLN A 149 4.29 14.37 5.65
C GLN A 149 5.46 14.18 4.69
N ARG A 150 5.54 12.99 4.10
CA ARG A 150 6.47 12.73 3.00
C ARG A 150 6.16 13.65 1.82
N LEU A 151 7.21 14.18 1.17
CA LEU A 151 7.03 15.15 0.09
C LEU A 151 6.51 14.54 -1.22
N ASP A 152 6.59 13.21 -1.39
CA ASP A 152 6.19 12.53 -2.62
C ASP A 152 4.73 12.08 -2.62
N ASN A 153 4.21 11.63 -1.48
CA ASN A 153 2.85 11.08 -1.37
C ASN A 153 2.03 11.61 -0.19
N GLY A 154 2.61 12.42 0.70
CA GLY A 154 1.90 13.00 1.85
C GLY A 154 1.68 12.03 3.01
N GLU A 155 2.24 10.82 2.93
CA GLU A 155 2.14 9.84 4.01
C GLU A 155 2.83 10.34 5.27
N THR A 156 2.21 10.11 6.44
CA THR A 156 2.83 10.32 7.76
C THR A 156 3.64 9.09 8.20
N PRO A 157 4.46 9.17 9.27
CA PRO A 157 5.16 8.00 9.80
C PRO A 157 4.22 6.83 10.13
N LEU A 158 2.99 7.14 10.57
CA LEU A 158 1.95 6.15 10.82
C LEU A 158 1.53 5.42 9.54
N HIS A 159 1.34 6.13 8.43
CA HIS A 159 1.06 5.51 7.12
C HIS A 159 2.21 4.61 6.68
N THR A 160 3.45 5.09 6.80
CA THR A 160 4.64 4.32 6.42
C THR A 160 4.78 3.05 7.25
N ALA A 161 4.56 3.10 8.57
CA ALA A 161 4.59 1.91 9.43
C ALA A 161 3.57 0.84 8.99
N ILE A 162 2.36 1.27 8.58
CA ILE A 162 1.29 0.38 8.11
C ILE A 162 1.63 -0.25 6.75
N ASN A 163 2.14 0.55 5.82
CA ASN A 163 2.42 0.10 4.45
C ASN A 163 3.64 -0.83 4.38
N SER A 164 4.66 -0.57 5.21
CA SER A 164 5.76 -1.51 5.44
C SER A 164 5.29 -2.76 6.21
N GLY A 165 4.20 -2.61 6.99
CA GLY A 165 3.52 -3.55 7.91
C GLY A 165 3.26 -4.97 7.42
N ALA A 166 3.11 -5.15 6.11
CA ALA A 166 2.33 -6.27 5.55
C ALA A 166 2.96 -7.68 5.73
N ILE A 167 4.25 -7.77 6.11
CA ILE A 167 5.03 -9.02 6.04
C ILE A 167 5.38 -9.58 7.44
N MET A 168 5.19 -8.83 8.52
CA MET A 168 5.67 -9.22 9.85
C MET A 168 4.65 -8.84 10.93
N THR A 169 4.10 -9.86 11.58
CA THR A 169 2.91 -9.75 12.44
C THR A 169 3.18 -9.30 13.88
N GLY A 170 4.44 -9.20 14.31
CA GLY A 170 4.80 -8.87 15.70
C GLY A 170 5.18 -7.41 15.94
N GLY A 171 6.14 -6.87 15.17
CA GLY A 171 6.67 -5.51 15.41
C GLY A 171 5.77 -4.37 14.95
N ALA A 172 4.86 -4.65 14.00
CA ALA A 172 4.01 -3.62 13.42
C ALA A 172 3.04 -3.02 14.47
N THR A 173 2.45 -3.82 15.37
CA THR A 173 1.52 -3.29 16.38
C THR A 173 2.21 -2.42 17.42
N GLU A 174 3.43 -2.76 17.81
CA GLU A 174 4.21 -1.99 18.78
C GLU A 174 4.59 -0.62 18.20
N MET A 175 5.05 -0.57 16.94
CA MET A 175 5.38 0.68 16.27
C MET A 175 4.16 1.59 16.12
N LEU A 176 3.01 1.03 15.75
CA LEU A 176 1.77 1.80 15.68
C LEU A 176 1.38 2.34 17.07
N GLY A 177 1.48 1.52 18.10
CA GLY A 177 1.26 1.93 19.49
C GLY A 177 2.14 3.11 19.88
N LEU A 178 3.45 3.00 19.67
CA LEU A 178 4.42 4.06 19.96
C LEU A 178 4.06 5.38 19.26
N LEU A 179 3.79 5.34 17.96
CA LEU A 179 3.44 6.53 17.18
C LEU A 179 2.13 7.15 17.68
N LEU A 180 1.10 6.34 17.92
CA LEU A 180 -0.21 6.80 18.39
C LEU A 180 -0.13 7.35 19.82
N ASP A 181 0.68 6.76 20.69
CA ASP A 181 0.90 7.22 22.07
C ASP A 181 1.64 8.56 22.09
N HIS A 182 2.43 8.87 21.06
CA HIS A 182 3.07 10.18 20.84
C HIS A 182 2.21 11.15 19.99
N GLY A 183 0.93 10.82 19.76
CA GLY A 183 -0.04 11.74 19.17
C GLY A 183 -0.23 11.62 17.66
N ALA A 184 0.26 10.57 17.00
CA ALA A 184 -0.01 10.36 15.56
C ALA A 184 -1.53 10.41 15.26
N GLY A 185 -1.92 11.15 14.22
CA GLY A 185 -3.32 11.33 13.88
C GLY A 185 -3.89 10.11 13.14
N VAL A 186 -4.89 9.45 13.74
CA VAL A 186 -5.64 8.37 13.08
C VAL A 186 -6.48 8.85 11.89
N ALA A 187 -6.69 10.15 11.78
CA ALA A 187 -7.44 10.82 10.72
C ALA A 187 -6.55 11.64 9.77
N ASP A 188 -5.22 11.62 9.97
CA ASP A 188 -4.29 12.27 9.06
C ASP A 188 -4.47 11.69 7.65
N ALA A 189 -4.41 12.53 6.63
CA ALA A 189 -4.67 12.13 5.26
C ALA A 189 -3.44 12.36 4.39
N ASP A 190 -3.12 11.37 3.56
CA ASP A 190 -2.11 11.50 2.51
C ASP A 190 -2.58 12.41 1.35
N PHE A 191 -1.78 12.59 0.29
CA PHE A 191 -2.15 13.42 -0.85
C PHE A 191 -3.32 12.88 -1.67
N VAL A 192 -3.62 11.57 -1.56
CA VAL A 192 -4.80 10.94 -2.15
C VAL A 192 -6.00 11.02 -1.20
N GLY A 193 -5.83 11.64 -0.04
CA GLY A 193 -6.84 11.78 1.00
C GLY A 193 -7.13 10.48 1.75
N ALA A 194 -6.27 9.45 1.62
CA ALA A 194 -6.39 8.20 2.35
C ALA A 194 -5.88 8.37 3.77
N THR A 195 -6.60 7.81 4.74
CA THR A 195 -6.20 7.79 6.15
C THR A 195 -5.42 6.52 6.49
N PRO A 196 -4.78 6.41 7.67
CA PRO A 196 -4.13 5.18 8.12
C PRO A 196 -5.01 3.94 8.00
N LEU A 197 -6.32 4.08 8.28
CA LEU A 197 -7.26 2.96 8.18
C LEU A 197 -7.52 2.52 6.74
N HIS A 198 -7.50 3.45 5.76
CA HIS A 198 -7.57 3.11 4.34
C HIS A 198 -6.35 2.32 3.90
N CYS A 199 -5.15 2.74 4.32
CA CYS A 199 -3.91 2.03 4.05
C CYS A 199 -3.91 0.64 4.70
N ALA A 200 -4.33 0.52 5.96
CA ALA A 200 -4.41 -0.77 6.66
C ALA A 200 -5.37 -1.74 5.96
N ALA A 201 -6.51 -1.23 5.48
CA ALA A 201 -7.48 -1.97 4.69
C ALA A 201 -6.92 -2.44 3.33
N ALA A 202 -6.19 -1.56 2.63
CA ALA A 202 -5.56 -1.86 1.34
C ALA A 202 -4.38 -2.83 1.47
N CYS A 203 -3.60 -2.75 2.54
CA CYS A 203 -2.47 -3.65 2.80
C CYS A 203 -2.91 -4.98 3.42
N GLY A 204 -4.15 -5.09 3.92
CA GLY A 204 -4.60 -6.28 4.61
C GLY A 204 -4.07 -6.43 6.03
N ASN A 205 -3.57 -5.36 6.63
CA ASN A 205 -2.98 -5.41 7.96
C ASN A 205 -4.09 -5.43 9.02
N ILE A 206 -4.57 -6.63 9.34
CA ILE A 206 -5.67 -6.84 10.28
C ILE A 206 -5.35 -6.30 11.67
N ALA A 207 -4.10 -6.47 12.11
CA ALA A 207 -3.67 -5.97 13.41
C ALA A 207 -3.71 -4.43 13.45
N ALA A 208 -3.25 -3.76 12.39
CA ALA A 208 -3.37 -2.31 12.27
C ALA A 208 -4.83 -1.84 12.23
N ILE A 209 -5.71 -2.56 11.52
CA ILE A 209 -7.16 -2.26 11.51
C ILE A 209 -7.71 -2.29 12.94
N HIS A 210 -7.39 -3.32 13.73
CA HIS A 210 -7.82 -3.40 15.12
C HIS A 210 -7.29 -2.23 15.95
N VAL A 211 -5.97 -1.99 15.93
CA VAL A 211 -5.34 -0.91 16.71
C VAL A 211 -5.94 0.46 16.35
N LEU A 212 -6.09 0.77 15.06
CA LEU A 212 -6.61 2.06 14.62
C LEU A 212 -8.07 2.26 15.06
N LEU A 213 -8.92 1.24 14.89
CA LEU A 213 -10.32 1.31 15.32
C LEU A 213 -10.44 1.42 16.84
N ASP A 214 -9.61 0.70 17.59
CA ASP A 214 -9.58 0.75 19.06
C ASP A 214 -9.10 2.13 19.56
N ARG A 215 -8.30 2.84 18.75
CA ARG A 215 -7.85 4.22 19.00
C ARG A 215 -8.77 5.29 18.39
N GLY A 216 -9.97 4.90 17.96
CA GLY A 216 -11.02 5.83 17.53
C GLY A 216 -10.96 6.26 16.06
N ALA A 217 -10.25 5.52 15.20
CA ALA A 217 -10.34 5.74 13.76
C ALA A 217 -11.78 5.52 13.27
N ASP A 218 -12.29 6.44 12.44
CA ASP A 218 -13.63 6.35 11.87
C ASP A 218 -13.65 5.39 10.67
N ALA A 219 -14.36 4.27 10.80
CA ALA A 219 -14.53 3.26 9.77
C ALA A 219 -15.45 3.69 8.60
N ILE A 220 -16.21 4.76 8.79
CA ILE A 220 -17.18 5.30 7.83
C ILE A 220 -16.57 6.45 7.03
N LEU A 221 -15.50 7.07 7.56
CA LEU A 221 -14.85 8.21 6.94
C LEU A 221 -14.40 7.91 5.51
N SER A 222 -14.99 8.60 4.55
CA SER A 222 -14.53 8.57 3.17
C SER A 222 -13.19 9.31 3.03
N SER A 223 -12.32 8.78 2.19
CA SER A 223 -11.09 9.46 1.78
C SER A 223 -11.41 10.86 1.25
N ARG A 224 -10.56 11.83 1.60
CA ARG A 224 -10.74 13.24 1.20
C ARG A 224 -10.35 13.49 -0.26
N GLY A 225 -9.90 12.45 -0.97
CA GLY A 225 -9.46 12.52 -2.35
C GLY A 225 -10.59 12.43 -3.37
N THR A 226 -10.16 12.32 -4.63
CA THR A 226 -11.04 12.32 -5.81
C THR A 226 -11.98 11.11 -5.88
N HIS A 227 -11.66 10.02 -5.18
CA HIS A 227 -12.44 8.78 -5.21
C HIS A 227 -13.49 8.70 -4.09
N ARG A 228 -13.35 9.48 -3.00
CA ARG A 228 -14.22 9.42 -1.81
C ARG A 228 -14.56 7.99 -1.37
N GLU A 229 -13.57 7.12 -1.40
CA GLU A 229 -13.70 5.70 -1.02
C GLU A 229 -13.63 5.58 0.50
N THR A 230 -14.41 4.69 1.12
CA THR A 230 -14.24 4.32 2.55
C THR A 230 -13.14 3.25 2.71
N PRO A 231 -12.65 2.96 3.93
CA PRO A 231 -11.69 1.88 4.14
C PRO A 231 -12.17 0.53 3.61
N LEU A 232 -13.49 0.25 3.68
CA LEU A 232 -14.07 -0.97 3.13
C LEU A 232 -13.97 -1.02 1.60
N HIS A 233 -14.15 0.11 0.90
CA HIS A 233 -13.90 0.16 -0.55
C HIS A 233 -12.45 -0.16 -0.89
N ALA A 234 -11.50 0.37 -0.11
CA ALA A 234 -10.08 0.10 -0.31
C ALA A 234 -9.77 -1.41 -0.16
N ALA A 235 -10.29 -2.07 0.87
CA ALA A 235 -10.15 -3.53 1.04
C ALA A 235 -10.75 -4.32 -0.13
N VAL A 236 -11.93 -3.95 -0.63
CA VAL A 236 -12.57 -4.64 -1.76
C VAL A 236 -11.78 -4.43 -3.07
N ARG A 237 -11.24 -3.24 -3.30
CA ARG A 237 -10.46 -2.89 -4.49
C ARG A 237 -9.20 -3.74 -4.65
N VAL A 238 -8.52 -4.07 -3.54
CA VAL A 238 -7.37 -4.99 -3.52
C VAL A 238 -7.77 -6.45 -3.27
N ARG A 239 -9.08 -6.75 -3.19
CA ARG A 239 -9.64 -8.10 -2.98
C ARG A 239 -9.21 -8.72 -1.65
N ASN A 240 -9.06 -7.89 -0.61
CA ASN A 240 -8.68 -8.36 0.72
C ASN A 240 -9.91 -8.74 1.55
N GLU A 241 -10.27 -10.02 1.49
CA GLU A 241 -11.46 -10.57 2.14
C GLU A 241 -11.39 -10.51 3.67
N ALA A 242 -10.21 -10.76 4.24
CA ALA A 242 -10.00 -10.74 5.69
C ALA A 242 -10.18 -9.31 6.24
N ALA A 243 -9.60 -8.32 5.58
CA ALA A 243 -9.76 -6.92 5.97
C ALA A 243 -11.22 -6.45 5.82
N ALA A 244 -11.86 -6.81 4.70
CA ALA A 244 -13.27 -6.48 4.48
C ALA A 244 -14.16 -7.10 5.57
N LYS A 245 -13.95 -8.38 5.92
CA LYS A 245 -14.70 -9.06 6.98
C LYS A 245 -14.55 -8.35 8.33
N VAL A 246 -13.32 -8.00 8.73
CA VAL A 246 -13.07 -7.31 10.01
C VAL A 246 -13.70 -5.93 10.03
N LEU A 247 -13.56 -5.14 8.96
CA LEU A 247 -14.19 -3.82 8.86
C LEU A 247 -15.72 -3.91 8.95
N MET A 248 -16.33 -4.87 8.25
CA MET A 248 -17.76 -5.12 8.34
C MET A 248 -18.21 -5.57 9.73
N GLN A 249 -17.40 -6.34 10.48
CA GLN A 249 -17.69 -6.73 11.86
C GLN A 249 -17.56 -5.55 12.83
N ARG A 250 -16.68 -4.59 12.52
CA ARG A 250 -16.45 -3.38 13.31
C ARG A 250 -17.37 -2.21 12.91
N GLY A 251 -18.44 -2.47 12.16
CA GLY A 251 -19.48 -1.48 11.87
C GLY A 251 -19.20 -0.55 10.69
N ALA A 252 -18.30 -0.91 9.77
CA ALA A 252 -18.15 -0.15 8.52
C ALA A 252 -19.47 -0.08 7.75
N ASP A 253 -19.78 1.10 7.22
CA ASP A 253 -20.96 1.34 6.40
C ASP A 253 -20.79 0.68 5.01
N VAL A 254 -21.65 -0.29 4.73
CA VAL A 254 -21.67 -1.04 3.47
C VAL A 254 -22.48 -0.33 2.37
N GLU A 255 -23.30 0.66 2.74
CA GLU A 255 -24.12 1.43 1.81
C GLU A 255 -23.49 2.77 1.45
N ALA A 256 -22.38 3.14 2.10
CA ALA A 256 -21.63 4.34 1.78
C ALA A 256 -21.25 4.36 0.28
N PRO A 257 -21.62 5.41 -0.48
CA PRO A 257 -21.25 5.52 -1.88
C PRO A 257 -19.88 6.18 -2.05
N ASP A 258 -19.12 5.72 -3.05
CA ASP A 258 -17.92 6.42 -3.52
C ASP A 258 -18.27 7.70 -4.31
N ALA A 259 -17.26 8.44 -4.79
CA ALA A 259 -17.45 9.67 -5.55
C ALA A 259 -18.29 9.50 -6.85
N ARG A 260 -18.45 8.26 -7.34
CA ARG A 260 -19.24 7.93 -8.53
C ARG A 260 -20.58 7.28 -8.18
N GLY A 261 -20.98 7.31 -6.91
CA GLY A 261 -22.23 6.71 -6.43
C GLY A 261 -22.19 5.19 -6.31
N LYS A 262 -21.00 4.55 -6.39
CA LYS A 262 -20.88 3.09 -6.30
C LYS A 262 -20.59 2.69 -4.85
N THR A 263 -21.42 1.83 -4.30
CA THR A 263 -21.22 1.18 -3.00
C THR A 263 -20.19 0.05 -3.08
N VAL A 264 -19.81 -0.51 -1.92
CA VAL A 264 -18.87 -1.65 -1.86
C VAL A 264 -19.39 -2.88 -2.59
N PHE A 265 -20.72 -3.05 -2.67
CA PHE A 265 -21.37 -4.09 -3.48
C PHE A 265 -20.94 -4.01 -4.95
N TRP A 266 -20.98 -2.82 -5.54
CA TRP A 266 -20.58 -2.60 -6.93
C TRP A 266 -19.08 -2.75 -7.16
N HIS A 267 -18.26 -2.43 -6.15
CA HIS A 267 -16.84 -2.71 -6.20
C HIS A 267 -16.57 -4.22 -6.15
N ALA A 268 -17.29 -4.99 -5.33
CA ALA A 268 -17.14 -6.44 -5.25
C ALA A 268 -17.46 -7.12 -6.59
N ILE A 269 -18.50 -6.65 -7.29
CA ILE A 269 -18.82 -7.11 -8.65
C ILE A 269 -17.71 -6.68 -9.63
N LYS A 270 -17.28 -5.42 -9.60
CA LYS A 270 -16.25 -4.91 -10.54
C LYS A 270 -14.93 -5.68 -10.43
N PHE A 271 -14.49 -5.97 -9.21
CA PHE A 271 -13.19 -6.59 -8.93
C PHE A 271 -13.24 -8.12 -8.77
N GLY A 272 -14.43 -8.73 -8.83
CA GLY A 272 -14.56 -10.19 -8.79
C GLY A 272 -14.29 -10.76 -7.39
N CYS A 273 -14.96 -10.22 -6.37
CA CYS A 273 -14.81 -10.61 -4.97
C CYS A 273 -16.05 -11.38 -4.48
N PRO A 274 -16.23 -12.67 -4.84
CA PRO A 274 -17.43 -13.43 -4.51
C PRO A 274 -17.64 -13.58 -3.00
N ALA A 275 -16.60 -13.84 -2.21
CA ALA A 275 -16.73 -13.99 -0.76
C ALA A 275 -17.17 -12.68 -0.07
N ILE A 276 -16.65 -11.54 -0.53
CA ILE A 276 -17.08 -10.23 0.00
C ILE A 276 -18.52 -9.95 -0.40
N LEU A 277 -18.89 -10.27 -1.63
CA LEU A 277 -20.26 -10.10 -2.10
C LEU A 277 -21.25 -10.99 -1.32
N GLU A 278 -20.90 -12.25 -1.07
CA GLU A 278 -21.67 -13.18 -0.25
C GLU A 278 -21.85 -12.65 1.17
N MET A 279 -20.76 -12.17 1.81
CA MET A 279 -20.85 -11.53 3.13
C MET A 279 -21.76 -10.29 3.16
N LEU A 280 -21.83 -9.51 2.08
CA LEU A 280 -22.74 -8.36 1.96
C LEU A 280 -24.20 -8.81 1.87
N LEU A 281 -24.47 -9.83 1.06
CA LEU A 281 -25.81 -10.39 0.84
C LEU A 281 -26.34 -11.10 2.09
N ASP A 282 -25.49 -11.89 2.77
CA ASP A 282 -25.83 -12.59 4.02
C ASP A 282 -26.25 -11.62 5.15
N LYS A 283 -25.75 -10.40 5.12
CA LYS A 283 -26.13 -9.34 6.08
C LYS A 283 -27.46 -8.66 5.75
N GLY A 284 -28.20 -9.15 4.76
CA GLY A 284 -29.46 -8.58 4.29
C GLY A 284 -29.28 -7.43 3.31
N GLY A 285 -28.11 -7.32 2.66
CA GLY A 285 -27.90 -6.39 1.56
C GLY A 285 -28.82 -6.70 0.39
N ASP A 286 -29.25 -5.65 -0.32
CA ASP A 286 -30.05 -5.81 -1.54
C ASP A 286 -29.24 -6.60 -2.59
N ALA A 287 -29.85 -7.65 -3.16
CA ALA A 287 -29.25 -8.48 -4.20
C ALA A 287 -29.40 -7.87 -5.59
N SER A 288 -30.32 -6.92 -5.77
CA SER A 288 -30.62 -6.26 -7.03
C SER A 288 -30.56 -4.72 -6.96
N PRO A 289 -29.55 -4.10 -6.31
CA PRO A 289 -29.43 -2.66 -6.33
C PRO A 289 -29.26 -2.19 -7.77
N ARG A 290 -29.77 -1.00 -8.10
CA ARG A 290 -29.55 -0.37 -9.41
C ARG A 290 -28.16 0.26 -9.45
N HIS A 291 -27.40 -0.02 -10.51
CA HIS A 291 -26.12 0.67 -10.71
C HIS A 291 -26.39 2.15 -11.00
N PRO A 292 -25.46 3.08 -10.70
CA PRO A 292 -25.58 4.49 -11.09
C PRO A 292 -25.82 4.77 -12.60
N ASN A 293 -25.68 3.75 -13.46
CA ASN A 293 -25.93 3.83 -14.90
C ASN A 293 -27.18 3.05 -15.34
N GLY A 294 -28.05 2.65 -14.40
CA GLY A 294 -29.25 1.86 -14.66
C GLY A 294 -29.06 0.33 -14.71
N SER A 295 -27.82 -0.17 -14.85
CA SER A 295 -27.58 -1.60 -15.05
C SER A 295 -27.80 -2.48 -13.82
N LEU A 296 -28.22 -3.72 -14.09
CA LEU A 296 -28.42 -4.78 -13.09
C LEU A 296 -27.09 -5.43 -12.66
N PRO A 297 -26.98 -5.91 -11.40
CA PRO A 297 -25.78 -6.57 -10.88
C PRO A 297 -25.32 -7.76 -11.72
N LEU A 298 -26.27 -8.63 -12.11
CA LEU A 298 -26.00 -9.85 -12.87
C LEU A 298 -25.44 -9.52 -14.27
N VAL A 299 -25.97 -8.50 -14.94
CA VAL A 299 -25.48 -8.02 -16.24
C VAL A 299 -24.05 -7.53 -16.13
N GLN A 300 -23.73 -6.76 -15.08
CA GLN A 300 -22.38 -6.24 -14.89
C GLN A 300 -21.36 -7.35 -14.54
N ALA A 301 -21.74 -8.30 -13.70
CA ALA A 301 -20.91 -9.47 -13.39
C ALA A 301 -20.65 -10.32 -14.65
N ALA A 302 -21.69 -10.53 -15.47
CA ALA A 302 -21.59 -11.26 -16.71
C ALA A 302 -20.72 -10.56 -17.76
N ARG A 303 -20.87 -9.24 -17.92
CA ARG A 303 -20.04 -8.41 -18.81
C ARG A 303 -18.55 -8.44 -18.43
N LYS A 304 -18.25 -8.60 -17.14
CA LYS A 304 -16.88 -8.70 -16.59
C LYS A 304 -16.31 -10.12 -16.61
N GLY A 305 -17.15 -11.15 -16.76
CA GLY A 305 -16.71 -12.55 -16.82
C GLY A 305 -16.49 -13.21 -15.45
N HIS A 306 -17.00 -12.62 -14.38
CA HIS A 306 -16.76 -13.12 -13.02
C HIS A 306 -17.72 -14.26 -12.65
N VAL A 307 -17.39 -15.49 -13.06
CA VAL A 307 -18.24 -16.68 -12.88
C VAL A 307 -18.67 -16.90 -11.43
N ALA A 308 -17.74 -16.79 -10.47
CA ALA A 308 -18.06 -17.00 -9.06
C ALA A 308 -19.03 -15.93 -8.51
N VAL A 309 -18.87 -14.67 -8.93
CA VAL A 309 -19.80 -13.59 -8.59
C VAL A 309 -21.18 -13.84 -9.17
N VAL A 310 -21.26 -14.30 -10.42
CA VAL A 310 -22.53 -14.68 -11.07
C VAL A 310 -23.24 -15.77 -10.26
N LYS A 311 -22.51 -16.81 -9.83
CA LYS A 311 -23.08 -17.88 -8.98
C LYS A 311 -23.62 -17.36 -7.65
N VAL A 312 -22.88 -16.47 -6.96
CA VAL A 312 -23.32 -15.86 -5.70
C VAL A 312 -24.59 -15.03 -5.90
N LEU A 313 -24.66 -14.21 -6.95
CA LEU A 313 -25.84 -13.40 -7.27
C LEU A 313 -27.06 -14.27 -7.59
N LEU A 314 -26.89 -15.34 -8.37
CA LEU A 314 -27.97 -16.28 -8.70
C LEU A 314 -28.49 -17.01 -7.45
N ALA A 315 -27.60 -17.38 -6.53
CA ALA A 315 -27.98 -18.06 -5.28
C ALA A 315 -28.81 -17.17 -4.34
N HIS A 316 -28.56 -15.86 -4.33
CA HIS A 316 -29.24 -14.89 -3.46
C HIS A 316 -30.46 -14.21 -4.11
N GLY A 317 -31.04 -14.83 -5.13
CA GLY A 317 -32.27 -14.32 -5.75
C GLY A 317 -32.06 -13.07 -6.61
N GLY A 318 -30.84 -12.86 -7.14
CA GLY A 318 -30.56 -11.85 -8.18
C GLY A 318 -31.18 -12.19 -9.54
N SER A 319 -32.44 -12.65 -9.52
CA SER A 319 -33.19 -13.26 -10.62
C SER A 319 -33.86 -12.26 -11.55
N ASP A 320 -33.42 -11.00 -11.60
CA ASP A 320 -33.72 -10.16 -12.77
C ASP A 320 -32.86 -10.65 -13.95
N ILE A 321 -33.26 -11.82 -14.46
CA ILE A 321 -32.84 -12.43 -15.73
C ILE A 321 -33.34 -11.55 -16.90
N GLU A 322 -34.29 -10.66 -16.60
CA GLU A 322 -34.81 -9.65 -17.51
C GLU A 322 -33.71 -8.73 -18.03
N ALA A 323 -33.89 -8.31 -19.28
CA ALA A 323 -32.98 -7.39 -19.95
C ALA A 323 -32.88 -6.06 -19.16
N ASP A 324 -31.68 -5.48 -19.11
CA ASP A 324 -31.47 -4.10 -18.65
C ASP A 324 -32.50 -3.20 -19.37
N PRO A 325 -33.39 -2.50 -18.67
CA PRO A 325 -34.48 -1.75 -19.31
C PRO A 325 -33.99 -0.55 -20.13
N GLU A 326 -32.75 -0.06 -19.93
CA GLU A 326 -32.18 1.05 -20.68
C GLU A 326 -31.34 0.58 -21.88
N LEU A 327 -30.69 -0.58 -21.78
CA LEU A 327 -29.82 -1.12 -22.84
C LEU A 327 -30.42 -2.30 -23.62
N GLY A 328 -31.52 -2.89 -23.14
CA GLY A 328 -32.08 -4.13 -23.67
C GLY A 328 -31.14 -5.34 -23.56
N GLU A 329 -30.07 -5.25 -22.74
CA GLU A 329 -29.03 -6.27 -22.64
C GLU A 329 -29.29 -7.19 -21.44
N SER A 330 -29.49 -8.48 -21.70
CA SER A 330 -29.56 -9.51 -20.66
C SER A 330 -28.15 -9.95 -20.22
N ALA A 331 -28.04 -10.55 -19.04
CA ALA A 331 -26.76 -11.10 -18.57
C ALA A 331 -26.18 -12.15 -19.53
N MET A 332 -27.06 -12.96 -20.16
CA MET A 332 -26.68 -13.94 -21.17
C MET A 332 -26.09 -13.28 -22.42
N LEU A 333 -26.73 -12.21 -22.93
CA LEU A 333 -26.25 -11.44 -24.07
C LEU A 333 -24.91 -10.77 -23.77
N ALA A 334 -24.75 -10.19 -22.57
CA ALA A 334 -23.50 -9.58 -22.15
C ALA A 334 -22.34 -10.58 -22.07
N ALA A 335 -22.59 -11.78 -21.52
CA ALA A 335 -21.60 -12.86 -21.44
C ALA A 335 -21.19 -13.34 -22.83
N VAL A 336 -22.16 -13.56 -23.72
CA VAL A 336 -21.92 -14.00 -25.10
C VAL A 336 -21.19 -12.92 -25.90
N ALA A 337 -21.60 -11.66 -25.82
CA ALA A 337 -20.96 -10.55 -26.51
C ALA A 337 -19.47 -10.38 -26.14
N LYS A 338 -19.12 -10.73 -24.91
CA LYS A 338 -17.76 -10.61 -24.36
C LYS A 338 -16.95 -11.90 -24.41
N GLY A 339 -17.54 -13.03 -24.80
CA GLY A 339 -16.83 -14.31 -24.94
C GLY A 339 -16.68 -15.11 -23.65
N HIS A 340 -17.48 -14.83 -22.62
CA HIS A 340 -17.31 -15.43 -21.29
C HIS A 340 -18.03 -16.78 -21.17
N SER A 341 -17.50 -17.81 -21.80
CA SER A 341 -18.09 -19.18 -21.85
C SER A 341 -18.42 -19.77 -20.48
N GLY A 342 -17.57 -19.54 -19.47
CA GLY A 342 -17.84 -20.00 -18.09
C GLY A 342 -19.03 -19.30 -17.42
N VAL A 343 -19.29 -18.03 -17.75
CA VAL A 343 -20.50 -17.33 -17.29
C VAL A 343 -21.72 -17.85 -18.02
N VAL A 344 -21.61 -18.08 -19.34
CA VAL A 344 -22.68 -18.67 -20.16
C VAL A 344 -23.10 -20.02 -19.57
N GLN A 345 -22.15 -20.91 -19.26
CA GLN A 345 -22.47 -22.18 -18.62
C GLN A 345 -23.15 -21.99 -17.26
N ALA A 346 -22.65 -21.10 -16.40
CA ALA A 346 -23.25 -20.86 -15.09
C ALA A 346 -24.68 -20.31 -15.17
N LEU A 347 -24.99 -19.47 -16.16
CA LEU A 347 -26.34 -18.98 -16.42
C LEU A 347 -27.26 -20.10 -16.94
N LEU A 348 -26.75 -20.97 -17.82
CA LEU A 348 -27.50 -22.13 -18.33
C LEU A 348 -27.81 -23.14 -17.22
N ASP A 349 -26.84 -23.42 -16.34
CA ASP A 349 -27.02 -24.30 -15.18
C ASP A 349 -28.11 -23.77 -14.23
N ALA A 350 -28.27 -22.44 -14.16
CA ALA A 350 -29.32 -21.78 -13.37
C ALA A 350 -30.67 -21.68 -14.10
N GLY A 351 -30.80 -22.24 -15.31
CA GLY A 351 -32.04 -22.28 -16.07
C GLY A 351 -32.36 -21.00 -16.86
N VAL A 352 -31.38 -20.13 -17.13
CA VAL A 352 -31.57 -18.93 -17.95
C VAL A 352 -31.90 -19.32 -19.40
N TYR A 353 -32.97 -18.74 -19.94
CA TYR A 353 -33.45 -19.07 -21.29
C TYR A 353 -32.47 -18.65 -22.40
N ILE A 354 -32.13 -19.64 -23.24
CA ILE A 354 -31.27 -19.56 -24.42
C ILE A 354 -31.80 -18.64 -25.53
N CYS A 355 -33.12 -18.42 -25.61
CA CYS A 355 -33.76 -17.72 -26.73
C CYS A 355 -33.65 -16.19 -26.66
N THR A 356 -32.72 -15.65 -25.87
CA THR A 356 -32.50 -14.21 -25.77
C THR A 356 -31.97 -13.64 -27.09
N ARG A 357 -32.51 -12.50 -27.49
CA ARG A 357 -32.12 -11.76 -28.70
C ARG A 357 -31.54 -10.41 -28.34
N ASP A 358 -30.53 -9.97 -29.08
CA ASP A 358 -30.00 -8.61 -28.92
C ASP A 358 -31.00 -7.56 -29.45
N SER A 359 -30.65 -6.28 -29.29
CA SER A 359 -31.46 -5.15 -29.77
C SER A 359 -31.68 -5.11 -31.29
N VAL A 360 -30.91 -5.89 -32.05
CA VAL A 360 -31.01 -6.03 -33.51
C VAL A 360 -31.83 -7.28 -33.89
N GLY A 361 -32.13 -8.15 -32.92
CA GLY A 361 -32.88 -9.39 -33.10
C GLY A 361 -32.01 -10.62 -33.37
N ASN A 362 -30.69 -10.52 -33.26
CA ASN A 362 -29.77 -11.65 -33.45
C ASN A 362 -29.87 -12.64 -32.30
N THR A 363 -29.72 -13.93 -32.60
CA THR A 363 -29.61 -14.98 -31.58
C THR A 363 -28.22 -15.00 -30.97
N LEU A 364 -28.09 -15.60 -29.77
CA LEU A 364 -26.81 -15.78 -29.07
C LEU A 364 -25.74 -16.44 -29.96
N LEU A 365 -26.11 -17.45 -30.76
CA LEU A 365 -25.18 -18.17 -31.64
C LEU A 365 -24.63 -17.27 -32.76
N VAL A 366 -25.50 -16.45 -33.38
CA VAL A 366 -25.08 -15.49 -34.41
C VAL A 366 -24.13 -14.45 -33.83
N GLN A 367 -24.42 -13.97 -32.62
CA GLN A 367 -23.56 -12.99 -31.94
C GLN A 367 -22.20 -13.57 -31.56
N ALA A 368 -22.16 -14.81 -31.03
CA ALA A 368 -20.92 -15.51 -30.72
C ALA A 368 -20.07 -15.74 -31.98
N ALA A 369 -20.70 -16.19 -33.07
CA ALA A 369 -20.04 -16.43 -34.36
C ALA A 369 -19.51 -15.14 -35.00
N PHE A 370 -20.33 -14.07 -35.00
CA PHE A 370 -19.91 -12.76 -35.54
C PHE A 370 -18.69 -12.19 -34.80
N ARG A 371 -18.54 -12.50 -33.51
CA ARG A 371 -17.44 -12.02 -32.66
C ARG A 371 -16.27 -13.01 -32.55
N GLY A 372 -16.37 -14.20 -33.14
CA GLY A 372 -15.33 -15.23 -33.11
C GLY A 372 -15.15 -15.92 -31.76
N HIS A 373 -16.22 -16.06 -30.97
CA HIS A 373 -16.17 -16.69 -29.64
C HIS A 373 -16.48 -18.19 -29.72
N ASP A 374 -15.53 -18.98 -30.22
CA ASP A 374 -15.71 -20.43 -30.47
C ASP A 374 -16.06 -21.21 -29.19
N ASP A 375 -15.43 -20.88 -28.05
CA ASP A 375 -15.73 -21.52 -26.76
C ASP A 375 -17.19 -21.30 -26.32
N VAL A 376 -17.74 -20.12 -26.64
CA VAL A 376 -19.14 -19.80 -26.35
C VAL A 376 -20.06 -20.57 -27.30
N ILE A 377 -19.71 -20.67 -28.58
CA ILE A 377 -20.45 -21.48 -29.57
C ILE A 377 -20.53 -22.93 -29.09
N ASP A 378 -19.41 -23.51 -28.65
CA ASP A 378 -19.34 -24.86 -28.13
C ASP A 378 -20.26 -25.09 -26.92
N VAL A 379 -20.23 -24.18 -25.95
CA VAL A 379 -21.10 -24.25 -24.77
C VAL A 379 -22.58 -24.15 -25.17
N LEU A 380 -22.92 -23.23 -26.07
CA LEU A 380 -24.30 -23.07 -26.56
C LEU A 380 -24.76 -24.33 -27.32
N MET A 381 -23.94 -24.87 -28.22
CA MET A 381 -24.27 -26.07 -29.00
C MET A 381 -24.46 -27.30 -28.11
N ARG A 382 -23.64 -27.47 -27.07
CA ARG A 382 -23.76 -28.59 -26.10
C ARG A 382 -25.05 -28.51 -25.27
N ASN A 383 -25.50 -27.31 -24.92
CA ASN A 383 -26.70 -27.09 -24.11
C ASN A 383 -27.99 -26.97 -24.96
N GLY A 384 -27.97 -27.47 -26.20
CA GLY A 384 -29.18 -27.58 -27.00
C GLY A 384 -29.65 -26.28 -27.63
N VAL A 385 -28.77 -25.27 -27.82
CA VAL A 385 -29.01 -24.22 -28.83
C VAL A 385 -28.90 -24.88 -30.21
N ALA A 386 -29.87 -25.72 -30.53
CA ALA A 386 -30.02 -26.23 -31.88
C ALA A 386 -30.10 -25.01 -32.79
N ALA A 387 -29.43 -25.07 -33.94
CA ALA A 387 -29.61 -24.16 -35.07
C ALA A 387 -31.07 -24.16 -35.64
N ALA A 388 -32.05 -24.59 -34.84
CA ALA A 388 -33.43 -24.87 -35.19
C ALA A 388 -34.38 -23.66 -35.13
N TYR A 389 -33.89 -22.45 -34.82
CA TYR A 389 -34.65 -21.21 -35.07
C TYR A 389 -34.01 -20.28 -36.12
N CYS A 390 -33.08 -20.79 -36.94
CA CYS A 390 -32.70 -20.14 -38.21
C CYS A 390 -33.81 -20.21 -39.28
N ARG A 391 -34.99 -20.77 -38.98
CA ARG A 391 -36.17 -20.74 -39.87
C ARG A 391 -37.19 -19.74 -39.38
N GLU A 392 -36.86 -18.46 -39.53
CA GLU A 392 -37.81 -17.40 -39.91
C GLU A 392 -36.98 -16.20 -40.40
N TRP A 393 -36.24 -16.42 -41.48
CA TRP A 393 -35.92 -15.35 -42.41
C TRP A 393 -37.26 -14.78 -42.88
N PRO A 394 -37.50 -13.46 -42.90
CA PRO A 394 -38.77 -12.92 -43.36
C PRO A 394 -38.91 -13.26 -44.84
N ALA A 395 -39.68 -14.32 -45.12
CA ALA A 395 -40.21 -14.59 -46.44
C ALA A 395 -41.24 -13.50 -46.75
N ARG A 396 -40.76 -12.35 -47.24
CA ARG A 396 -41.56 -11.35 -47.96
C ARG A 396 -40.64 -10.31 -48.59
N ALA A 397 -40.29 -10.51 -49.87
CA ALA A 397 -40.72 -9.63 -50.96
C ALA A 397 -39.99 -9.99 -52.28
N GLY A 398 -40.72 -10.64 -53.20
CA GLY A 398 -40.63 -10.54 -54.68
C GLY A 398 -39.29 -10.84 -55.39
N ARG A 399 -39.22 -11.42 -56.59
CA ARG A 399 -40.19 -11.82 -57.63
C ARG A 399 -39.34 -12.57 -58.72
N PRO A 400 -39.88 -12.99 -59.89
CA PRO A 400 -39.85 -14.37 -60.38
C PRO A 400 -38.86 -14.64 -61.55
N LEU A 401 -38.42 -15.89 -61.70
CA LEU A 401 -38.84 -16.89 -62.71
C LEU A 401 -37.99 -18.15 -62.54
#